data_AF-A0A0H5DQJ2-F1
#
_entry.id   AF-A0A0H5DQJ2-F1
#
_cell.length_a   1.000
_cell.length_b   1.000
_cell.length_c   1.000
_cell.angle_alpha   90.00
_cell.angle_beta   90.00
_cell.angle_gamma   90.00
#
_symmetry.space_group_name_H-M   'P 1'
#
loop_
_entity.id
_entity.type
_entity.pdbx_description
1 polymer ?
#
loop_
_entity_poly.entity_id
_entity_poly.type
_entity_poly.pdbx_seq_one_letter_code
_entity_poly.pdbx_strand_id
1 'polypeptide(L)'
;MKIQSTNWDQRQFVDMASAPSDNKEGWRKVSEKNPNKTYQINGHSYKVVAKMERRHQTMGGIVLGLLCTIGSLGLAPLFSKSVRQLFTGRQVLRVVEEVFPHINEKGNPLPVAKKASPPPLPLVIKEESPPQNAADTLKSNQASTKEAENNQKQFFTSLDRAASNYPKNYTTQTGDKSYIPNLIKHAYSQSSSLEDFKNRLQGLQQSGQLKSLAGSGFQTVAYLVKMAESAPPLAPLQGIIAPQAQQANTAQSQKAKIYAPTDLSRAQIYQNAPTYPSTHPLFETMSDPGGAGNVVNKIQQLSPNARCGVMICANSGLPCGQVGADGHGDIKTLNAKTQEESIIANVLMTQFGNDKSKHKQFIDASFKGVWGMVDGPTGHSTMTHQGIDFRHATDASAYNQAYALNKCQLGVTTGTGTNKTLIPGQKNEVTLIFADSINANPSIGTPTGTMQRTMNEKASNDYQFFRECVKTKLRSSLDAMVAEGNTHAIVGRLSCGIYAPDKWKQGPTNINKDFDKILAEVLNEQVGPSGETRRSYFQQVVIPHISK
;
A
#
# COMPACT_ATOMS: atom_id res chain seq x y z
N MET A 1 2.45 21.61 -1.68
CA MET A 1 3.71 22.02 -1.03
C MET A 1 4.72 20.95 -1.38
N LYS A 2 5.67 21.23 -2.30
CA LYS A 2 6.76 20.29 -2.62
C LYS A 2 7.95 20.61 -1.72
N ILE A 3 8.69 19.59 -1.31
CA ILE A 3 9.88 19.68 -0.47
C ILE A 3 10.94 18.79 -1.14
N GLN A 4 12.11 19.36 -1.43
CA GLN A 4 13.32 18.63 -1.81
C GLN A 4 14.52 19.24 -1.05
N SER A 5 15.57 18.45 -0.81
CA SER A 5 16.54 18.71 0.27
C SER A 5 18.00 18.48 -0.16
N THR A 6 18.80 19.55 -0.04
CA THR A 6 20.26 19.61 0.20
C THR A 6 20.56 20.99 0.83
N ASN A 7 21.63 21.23 1.59
CA ASN A 7 22.50 20.32 2.36
C ASN A 7 22.61 20.83 3.82
N TRP A 8 23.61 20.42 4.61
CA TRP A 8 23.77 20.85 6.01
C TRP A 8 24.60 22.13 6.15
N ASP A 9 23.93 23.27 6.33
CA ASP A 9 24.04 24.16 7.51
C ASP A 9 23.10 25.37 7.35
N GLN A 10 22.42 25.78 8.43
CA GLN A 10 21.45 26.89 8.47
C GLN A 10 20.36 26.91 7.36
N ARG A 11 19.33 26.05 7.47
CA ARG A 11 18.21 26.01 6.50
C ARG A 11 17.09 27.01 6.81
N GLN A 12 17.09 28.13 6.10
CA GLN A 12 15.85 28.92 5.86
C GLN A 12 15.01 28.22 4.79
N PHE A 13 13.73 27.92 5.06
CA PHE A 13 12.88 27.17 4.13
C PHE A 13 12.05 28.06 3.20
N VAL A 14 12.61 28.41 2.04
CA VAL A 14 11.85 28.55 0.77
C VAL A 14 12.75 28.06 -0.37
N ASP A 15 12.24 27.13 -1.18
CA ASP A 15 12.88 26.70 -2.42
C ASP A 15 12.83 27.84 -3.46
N MET A 16 13.99 28.41 -3.81
CA MET A 16 14.13 29.41 -4.88
C MET A 16 14.59 28.79 -6.22
N ALA A 17 14.80 27.47 -6.32
CA ALA A 17 15.42 26.83 -7.49
C ALA A 17 14.53 26.75 -8.75
N SER A 18 13.35 27.37 -8.73
CA SER A 18 12.48 27.60 -9.90
C SER A 18 12.21 29.08 -10.20
N ALA A 19 12.84 30.00 -9.47
CA ALA A 19 12.91 31.42 -9.82
C ALA A 19 14.25 31.69 -10.53
N PRO A 20 14.26 32.21 -11.77
CA PRO A 20 15.50 32.66 -12.41
C PRO A 20 16.19 33.69 -11.52
N SER A 21 17.48 33.49 -11.24
CA SER A 21 18.25 34.28 -10.26
C SER A 21 18.28 35.79 -10.55
N ASP A 22 18.02 36.17 -11.79
CA ASP A 22 18.14 37.55 -12.28
C ASP A 22 16.80 38.28 -12.47
N ASN A 23 15.66 37.71 -12.04
CA ASN A 23 14.37 38.38 -12.21
C ASN A 23 13.56 38.54 -10.89
N LYS A 24 13.99 39.50 -10.07
CA LYS A 24 13.30 39.96 -8.83
C LYS A 24 12.02 40.78 -9.08
N GLU A 25 11.46 40.74 -10.29
CA GLU A 25 10.33 41.60 -10.66
C GLU A 25 9.04 41.28 -9.86
N GLY A 26 8.62 42.29 -9.09
CA GLY A 26 7.31 42.37 -8.44
C GLY A 26 7.23 41.92 -6.99
N TRP A 27 8.24 41.25 -6.41
CA TRP A 27 8.26 40.88 -4.99
C TRP A 27 8.92 41.96 -4.12
N ARG A 28 8.15 42.55 -3.19
CA ARG A 28 8.66 43.50 -2.21
C ARG A 28 8.62 42.91 -0.79
N LYS A 29 9.69 43.12 -0.02
CA LYS A 29 9.71 42.81 1.42
C LYS A 29 8.73 43.77 2.14
N VAL A 30 7.97 43.24 3.08
CA VAL A 30 7.04 44.01 3.92
C VAL A 30 7.22 43.59 5.37
N SER A 31 7.02 44.52 6.30
CA SER A 31 7.00 44.19 7.73
C SER A 31 5.86 43.22 8.04
N GLU A 32 6.15 42.18 8.82
CA GLU A 32 5.07 41.40 9.43
C GLU A 32 4.59 42.12 10.69
N LYS A 33 3.27 42.29 10.82
CA LYS A 33 2.69 43.09 11.91
C LYS A 33 2.84 42.45 13.30
N ASN A 34 3.16 41.17 13.35
CA ASN A 34 3.49 40.45 14.57
C ASN A 34 4.68 39.52 14.29
N PRO A 35 5.93 39.96 14.57
CA PRO A 35 7.13 39.14 14.32
C PRO A 35 7.22 37.92 15.25
N ASN A 36 6.46 37.88 16.33
CA ASN A 36 6.38 36.74 17.25
C ASN A 36 5.21 35.79 16.92
N LYS A 37 4.55 35.98 15.77
CA LYS A 37 3.48 35.07 15.35
C LYS A 37 4.07 33.72 14.94
N THR A 38 3.71 32.69 15.70
CA THR A 38 3.98 31.29 15.36
C THR A 38 2.84 30.66 14.57
N TYR A 39 3.17 29.59 13.83
CA TYR A 39 2.28 28.79 13.03
C TYR A 39 2.50 27.31 13.38
N GLN A 40 1.43 26.56 13.62
CA GLN A 40 1.51 25.10 13.78
C GLN A 40 1.33 24.44 12.41
N ILE A 41 2.31 23.67 11.96
CA ILE A 41 2.24 22.88 10.72
C ILE A 41 2.74 21.47 11.06
N ASN A 42 1.89 20.46 10.86
CA ASN A 42 2.19 19.04 11.12
C ASN A 42 2.72 18.75 12.55
N GLY A 43 2.34 19.55 13.56
CA GLY A 43 2.79 19.41 14.95
C GLY A 43 4.05 20.21 15.31
N HIS A 44 4.68 20.87 14.34
CA HIS A 44 5.88 21.71 14.54
C HIS A 44 5.50 23.19 14.57
N SER A 45 6.19 23.95 15.42
CA SER A 45 5.99 25.40 15.60
C SER A 45 6.95 26.19 14.72
N TYR A 46 6.44 27.12 13.91
CA TYR A 46 7.27 27.94 13.01
C TYR A 46 7.07 29.44 13.23
N LYS A 47 8.14 30.23 13.33
CA LYS A 47 8.13 31.70 13.43
C LYS A 47 8.36 32.34 12.06
N VAL A 48 7.68 33.44 11.76
CA VAL A 48 7.87 34.17 10.49
C VAL A 48 9.12 35.06 10.57
N VAL A 49 10.14 34.74 9.77
CA VAL A 49 11.39 35.52 9.70
C VAL A 49 11.39 36.56 8.59
N ALA A 50 10.65 36.31 7.50
CA ALA A 50 10.44 37.30 6.45
C ALA A 50 9.07 37.17 5.80
N LYS A 51 8.55 38.30 5.32
CA LYS A 51 7.30 38.39 4.58
C LYS A 51 7.56 39.17 3.30
N MET A 52 7.14 38.60 2.19
CA MET A 52 7.25 39.19 0.86
C MET A 52 5.87 39.24 0.23
N GLU A 53 5.61 40.29 -0.55
CA GLU A 53 4.34 40.47 -1.24
C GLU A 53 4.59 40.85 -2.70
N ARG A 54 3.79 40.25 -3.59
CA ARG A 54 3.73 40.63 -5.00
C ARG A 54 2.30 41.00 -5.35
N ARG A 55 2.15 42.08 -6.12
CA ARG A 55 0.88 42.47 -6.74
C ARG A 55 1.03 42.27 -8.23
N HIS A 56 0.24 41.37 -8.82
CA HIS A 56 0.03 41.43 -10.26
C HIS A 56 -0.85 42.64 -10.58
N GLN A 57 -0.41 43.47 -11.52
CA GLN A 57 -1.30 44.42 -12.19
C GLN A 57 -2.19 43.63 -13.15
N THR A 58 -3.33 43.15 -12.66
CA THR A 58 -4.44 42.70 -13.52
C THR A 58 -5.38 43.88 -13.74
N MET A 59 -5.92 44.05 -14.96
CA MET A 59 -6.94 45.10 -15.24
C MET A 59 -8.13 45.03 -14.27
N GLY A 60 -8.47 43.82 -13.78
CA GLY A 60 -9.49 43.61 -12.75
C GLY A 60 -9.26 44.41 -11.46
N GLY A 61 -8.02 44.77 -11.10
CA GLY A 61 -7.75 45.62 -9.94
C GLY A 61 -8.21 47.07 -10.11
N ILE A 62 -8.17 47.61 -11.34
CA ILE A 62 -8.64 48.96 -11.65
C ILE A 62 -10.17 48.96 -11.79
N VAL A 63 -10.73 47.97 -12.49
CA VAL A 63 -12.18 47.80 -12.64
C VAL A 63 -12.86 47.54 -11.29
N LEU A 64 -12.26 46.71 -10.41
CA LEU A 64 -12.77 46.53 -9.05
C LEU A 64 -12.52 47.76 -8.17
N GLY A 65 -11.44 48.51 -8.40
CA GLY A 65 -11.28 49.84 -7.79
C GLY A 65 -12.48 50.73 -8.08
N LEU A 66 -12.85 50.88 -9.36
CA LEU A 66 -14.04 51.61 -9.79
C LEU A 66 -15.32 51.05 -9.17
N LEU A 67 -15.56 49.73 -9.27
CA LEU A 67 -16.76 49.08 -8.75
C LEU A 67 -16.86 49.14 -7.21
N CYS A 68 -15.74 49.12 -6.48
CA CYS A 68 -15.74 49.31 -5.04
C CYS A 68 -15.90 50.78 -4.64
N THR A 69 -15.42 51.75 -5.42
CA THR A 69 -15.69 53.16 -5.17
C THR A 69 -17.16 53.49 -5.47
N ILE A 70 -17.74 52.98 -6.56
CA ILE A 70 -19.16 53.09 -6.90
C ILE A 70 -20.03 52.32 -5.89
N GLY A 71 -19.57 51.15 -5.42
CA GLY A 71 -20.24 50.30 -4.43
C GLY A 71 -19.94 50.61 -2.96
N SER A 72 -19.20 51.68 -2.65
CA SER A 72 -18.77 52.00 -1.28
C SER A 72 -19.87 52.57 -0.37
N LEU A 73 -21.12 52.63 -0.86
CA LEU A 73 -22.33 52.76 -0.03
C LEU A 73 -22.68 51.43 0.68
N GLY A 74 -21.72 50.85 1.41
CA GLY A 74 -21.99 49.92 2.52
C GLY A 74 -21.63 48.43 2.37
N LEU A 75 -21.38 47.89 1.17
CA LEU A 75 -21.26 46.42 0.99
C LEU A 75 -19.84 45.83 1.20
N ALA A 76 -18.82 46.68 1.39
CA ALA A 76 -17.42 46.26 1.57
C ALA A 76 -17.14 45.26 2.74
N PRO A 77 -17.92 45.19 3.84
CA PRO A 77 -17.72 44.18 4.88
C PRO A 77 -18.00 42.73 4.43
N LEU A 78 -18.92 42.52 3.49
CA LEU A 78 -19.51 41.20 3.19
C LEU A 78 -18.57 40.24 2.44
N PHE A 79 -17.55 40.74 1.75
CA PHE A 79 -16.63 39.87 1.01
C PHE A 79 -15.62 39.18 1.93
N SER A 80 -15.51 37.85 1.84
CA SER A 80 -14.54 37.07 2.62
C SER A 80 -13.09 37.46 2.28
N LYS A 81 -12.15 37.20 3.21
CA LYS A 81 -10.72 37.52 3.02
C LYS A 81 -10.13 36.85 1.77
N SER A 82 -10.56 35.64 1.45
CA SER A 82 -10.11 34.88 0.27
C SER A 82 -10.57 35.53 -1.04
N VAL A 83 -11.82 36.01 -1.10
CA VAL A 83 -12.36 36.70 -2.28
C VAL A 83 -11.61 38.01 -2.54
N ARG A 84 -11.34 38.79 -1.48
CA ARG A 84 -10.51 40.02 -1.59
C ARG A 84 -9.08 39.71 -2.05
N GLN A 85 -8.49 38.60 -1.63
CA GLN A 85 -7.15 38.19 -2.10
C GLN A 85 -7.15 37.78 -3.57
N LEU A 86 -8.18 37.05 -4.02
CA LEU A 86 -8.33 36.64 -5.42
C LEU A 86 -8.35 37.85 -6.37
N PHE A 87 -9.18 38.85 -6.06
CA PHE A 87 -9.32 40.02 -6.93
C PHE A 87 -8.19 41.05 -6.83
N THR A 88 -7.50 41.17 -5.69
CA THR A 88 -6.41 42.15 -5.55
C THR A 88 -5.09 41.72 -6.20
N GLY A 89 -5.02 40.52 -6.79
CA GLY A 89 -3.79 39.98 -7.38
C GLY A 89 -2.62 39.89 -6.40
N ARG A 90 -2.91 39.91 -5.09
CA ARG A 90 -1.92 40.05 -4.01
C ARG A 90 -1.51 38.68 -3.50
N GLN A 91 -0.33 38.24 -3.92
CA GLN A 91 0.32 37.06 -3.36
C GLN A 91 1.15 37.47 -2.14
N VAL A 92 1.08 36.66 -1.07
CA VAL A 92 1.84 36.86 0.17
C VAL A 92 2.66 35.61 0.45
N LEU A 93 3.98 35.74 0.38
CA LEU A 93 4.94 34.69 0.73
C LEU A 93 5.45 34.96 2.15
N ARG A 94 5.56 33.91 2.97
CA ARG A 94 6.19 33.96 4.29
C ARG A 94 7.33 32.95 4.33
N VAL A 95 8.52 33.44 4.64
CA VAL A 95 9.65 32.60 5.03
C VAL A 95 9.49 32.34 6.53
N VAL A 96 9.55 31.08 6.92
CA VAL A 96 9.40 30.65 8.30
C VAL A 96 10.60 29.83 8.75
N GLU A 97 10.89 29.91 10.05
CA GLU A 97 11.97 29.19 10.74
C GLU A 97 11.33 28.33 11.83
N GLU A 98 11.83 27.11 12.02
CA GLU A 98 11.30 26.19 13.02
C GLU A 98 11.76 26.60 14.43
N VAL A 99 10.81 26.73 15.35
CA VAL A 99 11.04 27.06 16.75
C VAL A 99 11.19 25.77 17.53
N PHE A 100 12.42 25.30 17.63
CA PHE A 100 12.75 24.22 18.56
C PHE A 100 12.56 24.68 20.01
N PRO A 101 11.97 23.86 20.89
CA PRO A 101 11.93 24.17 22.32
C PRO A 101 13.36 24.30 22.83
N HIS A 102 13.65 25.41 23.52
CA HIS A 102 15.02 25.81 23.84
C HIS A 102 15.82 24.71 24.54
N ILE A 103 16.81 24.19 23.81
CA ILE A 103 17.98 23.54 24.38
C ILE A 103 18.80 24.62 25.09
N ASN A 104 19.32 24.35 26.28
CA ASN A 104 20.18 25.34 26.95
C ASN A 104 21.53 25.49 26.22
N GLU A 105 22.32 26.52 26.56
CA GLU A 105 23.64 26.80 25.96
C GLU A 105 24.66 25.64 26.11
N LYS A 106 24.33 24.60 26.88
CA LYS A 106 25.14 23.39 27.07
C LYS A 106 24.57 22.16 26.34
N GLY A 107 23.62 22.33 25.42
CA GLY A 107 23.05 21.25 24.62
C GLY A 107 22.10 20.31 25.38
N ASN A 108 21.66 20.67 26.60
CA ASN A 108 20.76 19.82 27.38
C ASN A 108 19.28 20.27 27.25
N PRO A 109 18.32 19.32 27.13
CA PRO A 109 16.90 19.63 27.20
C PRO A 109 16.50 20.09 28.60
N LEU A 110 15.59 21.07 28.67
CA LEU A 110 15.03 21.53 29.94
C LEU A 110 14.21 20.42 30.63
N PRO A 111 14.29 20.27 31.97
CA PRO A 111 13.65 19.17 32.68
C PRO A 111 12.13 19.26 32.62
N VAL A 112 11.50 18.24 32.05
CA VAL A 112 10.03 18.07 32.05
C VAL A 112 9.56 17.73 33.46
N ALA A 113 8.51 18.41 33.94
CA ALA A 113 7.94 18.17 35.26
C ALA A 113 7.48 16.70 35.42
N LYS A 114 7.88 16.07 36.54
CA LYS A 114 7.54 14.67 36.85
C LYS A 114 6.02 14.46 36.86
N LYS A 115 5.52 13.60 35.98
CA LYS A 115 4.13 13.11 36.02
C LYS A 115 4.04 11.90 36.95
N ALA A 116 2.89 11.76 37.62
CA ALA A 116 2.68 10.79 38.69
C ALA A 116 2.69 9.32 38.22
N SER A 117 2.97 8.42 39.16
CA SER A 117 3.02 6.95 39.00
C SER A 117 1.69 6.35 38.52
N PRO A 118 1.71 5.23 37.77
CA PRO A 118 0.50 4.51 37.38
C PRO A 118 -0.13 3.77 38.58
N PRO A 119 -1.47 3.54 38.56
CA PRO A 119 -2.16 2.75 39.59
C PRO A 119 -1.90 1.23 39.45
N PRO A 120 -2.10 0.44 40.51
CA PRO A 120 -1.92 -1.01 40.48
C PRO A 120 -2.99 -1.73 39.66
N LEU A 121 -2.64 -2.92 39.15
CA LEU A 121 -3.51 -3.79 38.36
C LEU A 121 -4.68 -4.37 39.18
N PRO A 122 -5.86 -4.59 38.56
CA PRO A 122 -7.01 -5.20 39.23
C PRO A 122 -6.84 -6.72 39.41
N LEU A 123 -7.50 -7.24 40.44
CA LEU A 123 -7.49 -8.64 40.87
C LEU A 123 -8.17 -9.60 39.89
N VAL A 124 -7.71 -10.86 39.92
CA VAL A 124 -8.27 -12.01 39.21
C VAL A 124 -9.69 -12.32 39.70
N ILE A 125 -10.64 -12.42 38.77
CA ILE A 125 -12.01 -12.89 39.03
C ILE A 125 -12.09 -14.38 38.65
N LYS A 126 -12.74 -15.20 39.48
CA LYS A 126 -13.01 -16.62 39.19
C LYS A 126 -14.14 -16.76 38.16
N GLU A 127 -14.03 -17.76 37.30
CA GLU A 127 -15.11 -18.17 36.41
C GLU A 127 -16.22 -18.91 37.18
N GLU A 128 -17.48 -18.58 36.88
CA GLU A 128 -18.65 -19.38 37.23
C GLU A 128 -19.30 -19.94 35.96
N SER A 129 -19.84 -21.16 36.05
CA SER A 129 -20.40 -21.90 34.92
C SER A 129 -21.72 -21.29 34.38
N PRO A 130 -21.96 -21.29 33.06
CA PRO A 130 -23.16 -20.69 32.48
C PRO A 130 -24.43 -21.54 32.70
N PRO A 131 -25.63 -20.93 32.82
CA PRO A 131 -26.88 -21.63 33.07
C PRO A 131 -27.47 -22.33 31.83
N GLN A 132 -28.22 -23.41 32.06
CA GLN A 132 -28.75 -24.31 31.01
C GLN A 132 -29.72 -23.68 29.98
N ASN A 133 -30.23 -22.47 30.20
CA ASN A 133 -31.19 -21.82 29.29
C ASN A 133 -30.59 -21.37 27.95
N ALA A 134 -29.25 -21.33 27.80
CA ALA A 134 -28.61 -20.88 26.57
C ALA A 134 -28.83 -21.83 25.36
N ALA A 135 -29.07 -23.12 25.60
CA ALA A 135 -29.12 -24.14 24.55
C ALA A 135 -30.36 -24.03 23.65
N ASP A 136 -31.52 -23.66 24.20
CA ASP A 136 -32.77 -23.59 23.43
C ASP A 136 -32.92 -22.25 22.70
N THR A 137 -32.36 -21.16 23.24
CA THR A 137 -32.17 -19.90 22.50
C THR A 137 -31.23 -20.09 21.30
N LEU A 138 -30.23 -20.98 21.39
CA LEU A 138 -29.34 -21.29 20.28
C LEU A 138 -30.08 -21.97 19.12
N LYS A 139 -30.99 -22.90 19.42
CA LYS A 139 -31.76 -23.65 18.40
C LYS A 139 -32.76 -22.77 17.67
N SER A 140 -33.48 -21.88 18.36
CA SER A 140 -34.43 -20.96 17.72
C SER A 140 -33.72 -19.97 16.80
N ASN A 141 -32.56 -19.44 17.21
CA ASN A 141 -31.74 -18.55 16.39
C ASN A 141 -31.13 -19.23 15.15
N GLN A 142 -30.82 -20.53 15.23
CA GLN A 142 -30.36 -21.30 14.06
C GLN A 142 -31.47 -21.56 13.04
N ALA A 143 -32.72 -21.72 13.48
CA ALA A 143 -33.86 -21.88 12.58
C ALA A 143 -34.16 -20.59 11.79
N SER A 144 -34.26 -19.44 12.48
CA SER A 144 -34.53 -18.15 11.83
C SER A 144 -33.41 -17.71 10.87
N THR A 145 -32.15 -18.04 11.17
CA THR A 145 -31.02 -17.75 10.28
C THR A 145 -31.13 -18.51 8.96
N LYS A 146 -31.45 -19.82 8.99
CA LYS A 146 -31.63 -20.64 7.77
C LYS A 146 -32.83 -20.19 6.93
N GLU A 147 -33.89 -19.70 7.57
CA GLU A 147 -35.05 -19.16 6.87
C GLU A 147 -34.70 -17.84 6.14
N ALA A 148 -33.96 -16.94 6.78
CA ALA A 148 -33.46 -15.72 6.16
C ALA A 148 -32.54 -15.99 4.95
N GLU A 149 -31.61 -16.95 5.07
CA GLU A 149 -30.73 -17.40 3.97
C GLU A 149 -31.53 -17.96 2.79
N ASN A 150 -32.56 -18.79 3.05
CA ASN A 150 -33.43 -19.33 2.02
C ASN A 150 -34.24 -18.23 1.31
N ASN A 151 -34.79 -17.27 2.06
CA ASN A 151 -35.54 -16.15 1.50
C ASN A 151 -34.65 -15.25 0.62
N GLN A 152 -33.42 -14.97 1.05
CA GLN A 152 -32.43 -14.24 0.25
C GLN A 152 -32.07 -15.01 -1.05
N LYS A 153 -31.89 -16.32 -0.96
CA LYS A 153 -31.61 -17.20 -2.12
C LYS A 153 -32.78 -17.23 -3.11
N GLN A 154 -34.03 -17.29 -2.62
CA GLN A 154 -35.23 -17.23 -3.47
C GLN A 154 -35.36 -15.87 -4.17
N PHE A 155 -35.06 -14.76 -3.48
CA PHE A 155 -35.07 -13.42 -4.07
C PHE A 155 -34.08 -13.31 -5.25
N PHE A 156 -32.81 -13.70 -5.06
CA PHE A 156 -31.82 -13.66 -6.14
C PHE A 156 -32.13 -14.63 -7.28
N THR A 157 -32.65 -15.83 -6.98
CA THR A 157 -33.11 -16.79 -8.01
C THR A 157 -34.25 -16.21 -8.85
N SER A 158 -35.15 -15.46 -8.23
CA SER A 158 -36.26 -14.79 -8.93
C SER A 158 -35.77 -13.60 -9.75
N LEU A 159 -34.80 -12.83 -9.26
CA LEU A 159 -34.14 -11.75 -9.99
C LEU A 159 -33.45 -12.27 -11.27
N ASP A 160 -32.69 -13.37 -11.15
CA ASP A 160 -31.98 -13.96 -12.29
C ASP A 160 -32.97 -14.58 -13.30
N ARG A 161 -34.10 -15.13 -12.85
CA ARG A 161 -35.20 -15.60 -13.73
C ARG A 161 -35.93 -14.44 -14.43
N ALA A 162 -36.14 -13.31 -13.75
CA ALA A 162 -36.71 -12.11 -14.36
C ALA A 162 -35.75 -11.53 -15.42
N ALA A 163 -34.45 -11.56 -15.17
CA ALA A 163 -33.42 -11.15 -16.12
C ALA A 163 -33.33 -12.10 -17.34
N SER A 164 -33.51 -13.42 -17.16
CA SER A 164 -33.49 -14.37 -18.29
C SER A 164 -34.71 -14.27 -19.21
N ASN A 165 -35.84 -13.77 -18.70
CA ASN A 165 -37.08 -13.58 -19.46
C ASN A 165 -37.15 -12.23 -20.20
N TYR A 166 -36.11 -11.39 -20.11
CA TYR A 166 -36.08 -10.09 -20.78
C TYR A 166 -35.90 -10.27 -22.31
N PRO A 167 -36.64 -9.51 -23.16
CA PRO A 167 -36.51 -9.62 -24.61
C PRO A 167 -35.07 -9.39 -25.09
N LYS A 168 -34.58 -10.25 -25.99
CA LYS A 168 -33.17 -10.28 -26.47
C LYS A 168 -32.66 -8.97 -27.11
N ASN A 169 -33.53 -8.00 -27.36
CA ASN A 169 -33.30 -6.83 -28.21
C ASN A 169 -32.88 -5.57 -27.43
N TYR A 170 -32.78 -5.63 -26.09
CA TYR A 170 -32.25 -4.53 -25.27
C TYR A 170 -30.78 -4.76 -24.91
N THR A 171 -29.87 -4.27 -25.76
CA THR A 171 -28.48 -4.02 -25.39
C THR A 171 -28.35 -2.69 -24.67
N THR A 172 -27.61 -2.67 -23.56
CA THR A 172 -27.08 -1.42 -22.98
C THR A 172 -26.07 -0.80 -23.94
N GLN A 173 -25.70 0.48 -23.75
CA GLN A 173 -24.55 1.08 -24.45
C GLN A 173 -23.22 0.32 -24.21
N THR A 174 -23.15 -0.52 -23.17
CA THR A 174 -22.00 -1.38 -22.84
C THR A 174 -22.10 -2.79 -23.42
N GLY A 175 -23.21 -3.17 -24.06
CA GLY A 175 -23.46 -4.53 -24.57
C GLY A 175 -23.65 -5.63 -23.49
N ASP A 176 -23.39 -5.32 -22.22
CA ASP A 176 -23.39 -6.28 -21.11
C ASP A 176 -24.80 -6.47 -20.50
N LYS A 177 -25.35 -7.68 -20.69
CA LYS A 177 -26.65 -8.11 -20.15
C LYS A 177 -26.64 -8.30 -18.62
N SER A 178 -25.47 -8.42 -18.00
CA SER A 178 -25.32 -8.58 -16.55
C SER A 178 -25.36 -7.25 -15.78
N TYR A 179 -25.19 -6.12 -16.48
CA TYR A 179 -25.05 -4.79 -15.86
C TYR A 179 -26.23 -4.43 -14.93
N ILE A 180 -27.47 -4.53 -15.40
CA ILE A 180 -28.66 -4.18 -14.60
C ILE A 180 -28.87 -5.15 -13.41
N PRO A 181 -28.83 -6.49 -13.59
CA PRO A 181 -28.85 -7.43 -12.45
C PRO A 181 -27.77 -7.16 -11.41
N ASN A 182 -26.53 -6.85 -11.83
CA ASN A 182 -25.42 -6.56 -10.93
C ASN A 182 -25.61 -5.22 -10.19
N LEU A 183 -26.15 -4.19 -10.85
CA LEU A 183 -26.48 -2.91 -10.24
C LEU A 183 -27.57 -3.05 -9.16
N ILE A 184 -28.58 -3.89 -9.40
CA ILE A 184 -29.64 -4.20 -8.42
C ILE A 184 -29.10 -5.05 -7.26
N LYS A 185 -28.30 -6.09 -7.55
CA LYS A 185 -27.61 -6.91 -6.52
C LYS A 185 -26.70 -6.05 -5.63
N HIS A 186 -26.03 -5.05 -6.21
CA HIS A 186 -25.22 -4.09 -5.47
C HIS A 186 -26.08 -3.13 -4.63
N ALA A 187 -27.14 -2.55 -5.18
CA ALA A 187 -28.06 -1.70 -4.41
C ALA A 187 -28.65 -2.45 -3.21
N TYR A 188 -29.08 -3.71 -3.39
CA TYR A 188 -29.62 -4.55 -2.33
C TYR A 188 -28.58 -4.85 -1.24
N SER A 189 -27.34 -5.25 -1.59
CA SER A 189 -26.30 -5.57 -0.61
C SER A 189 -25.77 -4.35 0.17
N GLN A 190 -26.08 -3.14 -0.29
CA GLN A 190 -25.78 -1.89 0.43
C GLN A 190 -26.97 -1.33 1.23
N SER A 191 -28.13 -2.00 1.20
CA SER A 191 -29.36 -1.51 1.82
C SER A 191 -29.52 -2.03 3.25
N SER A 192 -29.72 -1.12 4.19
CA SER A 192 -29.97 -1.42 5.61
C SER A 192 -31.44 -1.78 5.91
N SER A 193 -32.36 -1.47 5.00
CA SER A 193 -33.79 -1.78 5.07
C SER A 193 -34.41 -1.85 3.68
N LEU A 194 -35.66 -2.33 3.58
CA LEU A 194 -36.43 -2.29 2.34
C LEU A 194 -36.62 -0.85 1.84
N GLU A 195 -36.79 0.13 2.74
CA GLU A 195 -36.98 1.52 2.37
C GLU A 195 -35.68 2.18 1.85
N ASP A 196 -34.54 1.85 2.44
CA ASP A 196 -33.21 2.22 1.91
C ASP A 196 -32.99 1.63 0.50
N PHE A 197 -33.42 0.39 0.28
CA PHE A 197 -33.37 -0.24 -1.05
C PHE A 197 -34.25 0.48 -2.09
N LYS A 198 -35.50 0.84 -1.74
CA LYS A 198 -36.39 1.63 -2.61
C LYS A 198 -35.77 2.98 -2.97
N ASN A 199 -35.26 3.71 -1.97
CA ASN A 199 -34.60 5.00 -2.16
C ASN A 199 -33.38 4.89 -3.08
N ARG A 200 -32.56 3.83 -2.94
CA ARG A 200 -31.41 3.57 -3.82
C ARG A 200 -31.82 3.26 -5.25
N LEU A 201 -32.84 2.41 -5.47
CA LEU A 201 -33.38 2.15 -6.82
C LEU A 201 -33.90 3.45 -7.47
N GLN A 202 -34.58 4.30 -6.70
CA GLN A 202 -35.07 5.60 -7.18
C GLN A 202 -33.91 6.55 -7.54
N GLY A 203 -32.83 6.56 -6.75
CA GLY A 203 -31.59 7.28 -7.08
C GLY A 203 -30.92 6.80 -8.37
N LEU A 204 -30.87 5.49 -8.61
CA LEU A 204 -30.37 4.90 -9.87
C LEU A 204 -31.27 5.24 -11.08
N GLN A 205 -32.57 5.44 -10.86
CA GLN A 205 -33.50 5.91 -11.88
C GLN A 205 -33.29 7.39 -12.20
N GLN A 206 -33.19 8.24 -11.19
CA GLN A 206 -33.00 9.69 -11.33
C GLN A 206 -31.64 10.04 -11.98
N SER A 207 -30.56 9.35 -11.58
CA SER A 207 -29.21 9.51 -12.15
C SER A 207 -29.09 9.07 -13.61
N GLY A 208 -30.12 8.42 -14.16
CA GLY A 208 -30.13 7.93 -15.53
C GLY A 208 -29.44 6.59 -15.73
N GLN A 209 -28.91 5.96 -14.68
CA GLN A 209 -28.32 4.63 -14.76
C GLN A 209 -29.35 3.53 -15.10
N LEU A 210 -30.66 3.81 -14.92
CA LEU A 210 -31.79 3.00 -15.41
C LEU A 210 -32.56 3.63 -16.60
N LYS A 211 -32.11 4.78 -17.17
CA LYS A 211 -32.86 5.48 -18.24
C LYS A 211 -32.90 4.76 -19.59
N SER A 212 -32.04 3.77 -19.83
CA SER A 212 -32.04 2.99 -21.09
C SER A 212 -33.25 2.03 -21.24
N LEU A 213 -34.22 2.10 -20.33
CA LEU A 213 -35.43 1.27 -20.31
C LEU A 213 -36.71 2.03 -20.72
N ALA A 214 -36.59 3.22 -21.33
CA ALA A 214 -37.70 4.09 -21.73
C ALA A 214 -38.52 3.50 -22.90
N GLY A 215 -39.40 2.55 -22.57
CA GLY A 215 -40.35 1.88 -23.47
C GLY A 215 -41.21 0.85 -22.71
N SER A 216 -40.61 0.15 -21.74
CA SER A 216 -41.31 -0.77 -20.83
C SER A 216 -40.81 -0.74 -19.37
N GLY A 217 -39.70 -0.06 -19.08
CA GLY A 217 -38.98 -0.11 -17.80
C GLY A 217 -39.72 0.40 -16.57
N PHE A 218 -40.76 1.23 -16.74
CA PHE A 218 -41.60 1.65 -15.62
C PHE A 218 -42.31 0.46 -14.97
N GLN A 219 -42.70 -0.55 -15.75
CA GLN A 219 -43.24 -1.79 -15.20
C GLN A 219 -42.15 -2.61 -14.50
N THR A 220 -40.91 -2.60 -14.97
CA THR A 220 -39.81 -3.37 -14.36
C THR A 220 -39.41 -2.83 -12.98
N VAL A 221 -39.25 -1.52 -12.81
CA VAL A 221 -38.96 -0.93 -11.49
C VAL A 221 -40.13 -1.14 -10.54
N ALA A 222 -41.37 -0.91 -11.00
CA ALA A 222 -42.57 -1.17 -10.21
C ALA A 222 -42.72 -2.66 -9.84
N TYR A 223 -42.40 -3.59 -10.75
CA TYR A 223 -42.43 -5.04 -10.50
C TYR A 223 -41.37 -5.46 -9.49
N LEU A 224 -40.15 -4.94 -9.58
CA LEU A 224 -39.08 -5.22 -8.62
C LEU A 224 -39.39 -4.67 -7.22
N VAL A 225 -39.98 -3.47 -7.13
CA VAL A 225 -40.48 -2.91 -5.88
C VAL A 225 -41.60 -3.78 -5.32
N LYS A 226 -42.57 -4.19 -6.14
CA LYS A 226 -43.70 -5.04 -5.74
C LYS A 226 -43.26 -6.46 -5.33
N MET A 227 -42.21 -7.00 -5.96
CA MET A 227 -41.56 -8.25 -5.54
C MET A 227 -40.88 -8.09 -4.17
N ALA A 228 -40.17 -6.98 -3.95
CA ALA A 228 -39.52 -6.69 -2.68
C ALA A 228 -40.53 -6.38 -1.55
N GLU A 229 -41.72 -5.86 -1.88
CA GLU A 229 -42.86 -5.70 -0.96
C GLU A 229 -43.57 -7.02 -0.64
N SER A 230 -43.55 -7.99 -1.57
CA SER A 230 -44.07 -9.35 -1.34
C SER A 230 -43.08 -10.29 -0.64
N ALA A 231 -41.82 -9.87 -0.47
CA ALA A 231 -40.83 -10.63 0.28
C ALA A 231 -41.11 -10.49 1.79
N PRO A 232 -40.91 -11.56 2.60
CA PRO A 232 -41.06 -11.46 4.05
C PRO A 232 -40.14 -10.37 4.62
N PRO A 233 -40.57 -9.63 5.65
CA PRO A 233 -39.84 -8.48 6.17
C PRO A 233 -38.44 -8.88 6.61
N LEU A 234 -37.44 -8.08 6.21
CA LEU A 234 -36.06 -8.23 6.65
C LEU A 234 -36.00 -8.11 8.18
N ALA A 235 -35.90 -9.25 8.86
CA ALA A 235 -35.57 -9.27 10.28
C ALA A 235 -34.23 -8.55 10.49
N PRO A 236 -34.07 -7.72 11.52
CA PRO A 236 -32.84 -6.96 11.74
C PRO A 236 -31.68 -7.90 12.12
N LEU A 237 -30.92 -8.34 11.12
CA LEU A 237 -29.77 -9.25 11.23
C LEU A 237 -28.59 -8.70 12.07
N GLN A 238 -28.69 -7.45 12.56
CA GLN A 238 -27.64 -6.78 13.33
C GLN A 238 -27.38 -7.39 14.72
N GLY A 239 -28.27 -8.24 15.24
CA GLY A 239 -28.15 -8.78 16.61
C GLY A 239 -27.47 -10.16 16.77
N ILE A 240 -27.48 -11.03 15.75
CA ILE A 240 -27.27 -12.49 15.97
C ILE A 240 -26.00 -13.04 15.30
N ILE A 241 -25.54 -12.45 14.19
CA ILE A 241 -24.43 -13.02 13.37
C ILE A 241 -23.04 -12.44 13.76
N ALA A 242 -23.00 -11.33 14.48
CA ALA A 242 -21.80 -10.48 14.56
C ALA A 242 -20.51 -11.15 15.10
N PRO A 243 -20.48 -11.88 16.25
CA PRO A 243 -19.20 -12.25 16.85
C PRO A 243 -18.49 -13.45 16.19
N GLN A 244 -19.22 -14.53 15.87
CA GLN A 244 -18.60 -15.81 15.52
C GLN A 244 -18.42 -16.01 14.00
N ALA A 245 -19.32 -15.50 13.17
CA ALA A 245 -19.17 -15.59 11.71
C ALA A 245 -18.09 -14.64 11.15
N GLN A 246 -17.87 -13.49 11.81
CA GLN A 246 -16.83 -12.55 11.41
C GLN A 246 -15.42 -13.10 11.69
N GLN A 247 -15.22 -13.81 12.81
CA GLN A 247 -13.91 -14.41 13.15
C GLN A 247 -13.46 -15.54 12.20
N ALA A 248 -14.39 -16.22 11.52
CA ALA A 248 -14.07 -17.31 10.60
C ALA A 248 -13.80 -16.86 9.14
N ASN A 249 -14.22 -15.65 8.74
CA ASN A 249 -14.19 -15.22 7.33
C ASN A 249 -13.55 -13.85 7.06
N THR A 250 -13.04 -13.13 8.06
CA THR A 250 -12.15 -11.98 7.79
C THR A 250 -10.74 -12.45 7.41
N ALA A 251 -10.61 -13.00 6.20
CA ALA A 251 -9.44 -12.77 5.37
C ALA A 251 -9.45 -11.27 4.98
N GLN A 252 -9.15 -10.42 5.97
CA GLN A 252 -9.15 -8.97 5.84
C GLN A 252 -8.01 -8.61 4.90
N SER A 253 -8.35 -8.43 3.63
CA SER A 253 -7.38 -8.38 2.55
C SER A 253 -6.45 -7.18 2.73
N GLN A 254 -5.22 -7.45 3.13
CA GLN A 254 -4.24 -6.40 3.39
C GLN A 254 -3.71 -5.89 2.05
N LYS A 255 -4.00 -4.61 1.77
CA LYS A 255 -3.36 -3.88 0.68
C LYS A 255 -1.87 -3.74 1.01
N ALA A 256 -0.98 -4.07 0.09
CA ALA A 256 0.45 -4.01 0.35
C ALA A 256 0.87 -2.59 0.77
N LYS A 257 1.62 -2.48 1.88
CA LYS A 257 2.08 -1.20 2.42
C LYS A 257 3.33 -0.76 1.67
N ILE A 258 3.26 0.42 1.05
CA ILE A 258 4.37 1.02 0.31
C ILE A 258 5.33 1.70 1.29
N TYR A 259 6.60 1.35 1.20
CA TYR A 259 7.71 2.02 1.88
C TYR A 259 8.54 2.78 0.87
N ALA A 260 8.39 4.11 0.87
CA ALA A 260 9.22 5.04 0.13
C ALA A 260 9.93 5.95 1.13
N PRO A 261 11.25 5.80 1.36
CA PRO A 261 12.02 6.68 2.23
C PRO A 261 12.08 8.08 1.61
N THR A 262 11.27 8.99 2.17
CA THR A 262 11.68 10.40 2.31
C THR A 262 12.37 10.49 3.66
N ASP A 263 13.46 11.25 3.82
CA ASP A 263 14.38 11.03 4.95
C ASP A 263 13.75 11.17 6.35
N LEU A 264 12.64 11.92 6.46
CA LEU A 264 11.82 12.02 7.66
C LEU A 264 11.21 10.67 8.11
N SER A 265 10.91 9.76 7.19
CA SER A 265 10.36 8.43 7.55
C SER A 265 11.46 7.42 7.90
N ARG A 266 12.69 7.55 7.38
CA ARG A 266 13.79 6.60 7.67
C ARG A 266 14.26 6.72 9.12
N ALA A 267 14.49 7.94 9.61
CA ALA A 267 14.86 8.16 11.01
C ALA A 267 13.79 7.62 11.99
N GLN A 268 12.51 7.80 11.66
CA GLN A 268 11.38 7.31 12.46
C GLN A 268 11.30 5.78 12.54
N ILE A 269 11.68 5.06 11.47
CA ILE A 269 11.76 3.59 11.45
C ILE A 269 12.76 3.10 12.51
N TYR A 270 13.93 3.73 12.60
CA TYR A 270 15.01 3.29 13.48
C TYR A 270 14.90 3.79 14.91
N GLN A 271 14.24 4.94 15.15
CA GLN A 271 14.12 5.54 16.48
C GLN A 271 13.44 4.64 17.52
N ASN A 272 12.50 3.79 17.10
CA ASN A 272 11.71 2.92 17.99
C ASN A 272 11.95 1.43 17.75
N ALA A 273 12.82 1.06 16.81
CA ALA A 273 13.12 -0.33 16.51
C ALA A 273 14.13 -0.91 17.53
N PRO A 274 13.91 -2.13 18.03
CA PRO A 274 14.86 -2.77 18.93
C PRO A 274 16.18 -3.06 18.20
N THR A 275 17.28 -2.89 18.92
CA THR A 275 18.61 -3.30 18.46
C THR A 275 19.03 -4.61 19.12
N TYR A 276 19.92 -5.34 18.45
CA TYR A 276 20.42 -6.65 18.84
C TYR A 276 21.96 -6.64 18.81
N PRO A 277 22.62 -7.34 19.74
CA PRO A 277 24.08 -7.37 19.80
C PRO A 277 24.70 -8.06 18.58
N SER A 278 25.90 -7.63 18.20
CA SER A 278 26.65 -8.13 17.04
C SER A 278 27.35 -9.47 17.27
N THR A 279 26.79 -10.34 18.13
CA THR A 279 27.34 -11.67 18.45
C THR A 279 27.18 -12.69 17.33
N HIS A 280 26.29 -12.40 16.37
CA HIS A 280 26.08 -13.19 15.17
C HIS A 280 26.90 -12.62 13.99
N PRO A 281 27.22 -13.43 12.97
CA PRO A 281 27.81 -12.93 11.74
C PRO A 281 26.91 -11.86 11.08
N LEU A 282 27.54 -11.03 10.24
CA LEU A 282 26.87 -9.97 9.49
C LEU A 282 25.67 -10.51 8.69
N PHE A 283 25.86 -11.66 8.05
CA PHE A 283 24.81 -12.54 7.56
C PHE A 283 25.39 -13.95 7.41
N GLU A 284 24.54 -14.94 7.18
CA GLU A 284 24.95 -16.30 6.83
C GLU A 284 24.16 -16.84 5.63
N THR A 285 24.59 -17.97 5.08
CA THR A 285 23.84 -18.69 4.03
C THR A 285 23.29 -19.99 4.60
N MET A 286 21.97 -20.17 4.59
CA MET A 286 21.33 -21.41 5.01
C MET A 286 20.86 -22.21 3.79
N SER A 287 21.42 -23.41 3.62
CA SER A 287 21.03 -24.34 2.55
C SER A 287 19.81 -25.18 2.94
N ASP A 288 18.78 -25.17 2.09
CA ASP A 288 17.61 -26.05 2.23
C ASP A 288 16.94 -26.35 0.87
N PRO A 289 16.61 -27.62 0.55
CA PRO A 289 15.82 -28.01 -0.63
C PRO A 289 14.52 -27.23 -0.84
N GLY A 290 13.79 -26.97 0.24
CA GLY A 290 12.54 -26.20 0.20
C GLY A 290 12.76 -24.70 -0.02
N GLY A 291 13.97 -24.20 0.23
CA GLY A 291 14.33 -22.79 0.14
C GLY A 291 13.76 -21.97 1.31
N ALA A 292 13.33 -20.74 1.03
CA ALA A 292 12.98 -19.76 2.05
C ALA A 292 11.93 -20.25 3.08
N GLY A 293 10.90 -21.01 2.66
CA GLY A 293 9.87 -21.52 3.59
C GLY A 293 10.42 -22.47 4.66
N ASN A 294 11.34 -23.36 4.27
CA ASN A 294 11.97 -24.29 5.20
C ASN A 294 13.03 -23.60 6.07
N VAL A 295 13.74 -22.61 5.52
CA VAL A 295 14.68 -21.76 6.29
C VAL A 295 13.93 -20.98 7.38
N VAL A 296 12.80 -20.34 7.05
CA VAL A 296 11.92 -19.69 8.04
C VAL A 296 11.46 -20.69 9.11
N ASN A 297 11.02 -21.88 8.71
CA ASN A 297 10.57 -22.91 9.66
C ASN A 297 11.67 -23.32 10.64
N LYS A 298 12.90 -23.54 10.16
CA LYS A 298 14.07 -23.84 11.01
C LYS A 298 14.33 -22.72 12.03
N ILE A 299 14.25 -21.47 11.59
CA ILE A 299 14.43 -20.29 12.44
C ILE A 299 13.31 -20.22 13.50
N GLN A 300 12.04 -20.36 13.11
CA GLN A 300 10.91 -20.29 14.05
C GLN A 300 10.84 -21.49 15.00
N GLN A 301 11.35 -22.66 14.62
CA GLN A 301 11.53 -23.79 15.55
C GLN A 301 12.61 -23.52 16.62
N LEU A 302 13.72 -22.87 16.25
CA LEU A 302 14.79 -22.50 17.17
C LEU A 302 14.48 -21.23 17.99
N SER A 303 13.59 -20.39 17.49
CA SER A 303 13.18 -19.13 18.10
C SER A 303 11.69 -18.88 17.82
N PRO A 304 10.77 -19.41 18.65
CA PRO A 304 9.31 -19.29 18.42
C PRO A 304 8.77 -17.84 18.33
N ASN A 305 9.51 -16.87 18.87
CA ASN A 305 9.19 -15.44 18.79
C ASN A 305 9.81 -14.74 17.54
N ALA A 306 10.45 -15.48 16.64
CA ALA A 306 11.11 -14.92 15.45
C ALA A 306 10.10 -14.39 14.43
N ARG A 307 10.15 -13.09 14.17
CA ARG A 307 9.33 -12.43 13.14
C ARG A 307 10.16 -12.35 11.85
N CYS A 308 9.82 -13.18 10.87
CA CYS A 308 10.61 -13.33 9.65
C CYS A 308 10.09 -12.45 8.51
N GLY A 309 10.95 -11.56 8.01
CA GLY A 309 10.74 -10.83 6.76
C GLY A 309 11.39 -11.57 5.59
N VAL A 310 10.62 -11.92 4.56
CA VAL A 310 11.11 -12.68 3.38
C VAL A 310 11.14 -11.78 2.15
N MET A 311 12.34 -11.55 1.62
CA MET A 311 12.54 -10.73 0.43
C MET A 311 12.19 -11.51 -0.86
N ILE A 312 11.27 -10.94 -1.63
CA ILE A 312 10.81 -11.46 -2.91
C ILE A 312 11.48 -10.66 -4.03
N CYS A 313 12.31 -11.32 -4.84
CA CYS A 313 13.02 -10.70 -5.96
C CYS A 313 12.07 -10.62 -7.15
N ALA A 314 11.21 -9.61 -7.14
CA ALA A 314 9.99 -9.56 -7.95
C ALA A 314 10.19 -8.86 -9.30
N ASN A 315 9.30 -9.11 -10.26
CA ASN A 315 9.21 -8.35 -11.51
C ASN A 315 8.54 -6.98 -11.26
N SER A 316 9.26 -5.89 -11.45
CA SER A 316 8.77 -4.51 -11.23
C SER A 316 7.53 -4.15 -12.06
N GLY A 317 7.30 -4.84 -13.19
CA GLY A 317 6.17 -4.59 -14.07
C GLY A 317 4.99 -5.56 -13.92
N LEU A 318 5.18 -6.71 -13.28
CA LEU A 318 4.13 -7.72 -13.10
C LEU A 318 4.19 -8.31 -11.68
N PRO A 319 3.35 -7.86 -10.74
CA PRO A 319 3.36 -8.39 -9.38
C PRO A 319 2.97 -9.87 -9.37
N CYS A 320 3.67 -10.66 -8.57
CA CYS A 320 3.51 -12.12 -8.46
C CYS A 320 3.87 -12.88 -9.76
N GLY A 321 4.55 -12.25 -10.72
CA GLY A 321 4.87 -12.87 -12.01
C GLY A 321 3.64 -13.47 -12.72
N GLN A 322 3.79 -14.63 -13.35
CA GLN A 322 2.69 -15.31 -14.04
C GLN A 322 1.58 -15.81 -13.09
N VAL A 323 1.84 -15.90 -11.78
CA VAL A 323 0.80 -16.22 -10.78
C VAL A 323 -0.20 -15.06 -10.63
N GLY A 324 0.27 -13.81 -10.83
CA GLY A 324 -0.55 -12.60 -10.79
C GLY A 324 -1.19 -12.20 -12.13
N ALA A 325 -0.74 -12.76 -13.26
CA ALA A 325 -1.19 -12.39 -14.60
C ALA A 325 -2.71 -12.54 -14.75
N ASP A 326 -3.37 -11.45 -15.16
CA ASP A 326 -4.80 -11.30 -15.48
C ASP A 326 -5.78 -11.94 -14.49
N GLY A 327 -5.36 -12.08 -13.22
CA GLY A 327 -6.15 -12.68 -12.16
C GLY A 327 -6.47 -14.15 -12.39
N HIS A 328 -5.64 -14.88 -13.14
CA HIS A 328 -5.88 -16.28 -13.45
C HIS A 328 -6.05 -17.15 -12.21
N GLY A 329 -5.31 -16.88 -11.11
CA GLY A 329 -5.47 -17.53 -9.80
C GLY A 329 -5.25 -19.05 -9.77
N ASP A 330 -5.00 -19.64 -10.93
CA ASP A 330 -4.97 -21.07 -11.22
C ASP A 330 -3.56 -21.62 -10.99
N ILE A 331 -3.13 -21.54 -9.73
CA ILE A 331 -1.95 -22.24 -9.25
C ILE A 331 -2.30 -23.72 -9.23
N LYS A 332 -2.00 -24.42 -10.33
CA LYS A 332 -2.16 -25.88 -10.39
C LYS A 332 -1.05 -26.62 -9.65
N THR A 333 0.09 -25.96 -9.41
CA THR A 333 1.26 -26.53 -8.75
C THR A 333 2.08 -25.45 -8.06
N LEU A 334 2.89 -25.83 -7.07
CA LEU A 334 3.93 -24.98 -6.45
C LEU A 334 5.11 -24.69 -7.40
N ASN A 335 5.12 -25.32 -8.58
CA ASN A 335 6.26 -25.43 -9.48
C ASN A 335 6.33 -24.26 -10.47
N ALA A 336 6.49 -23.06 -9.93
CA ALA A 336 6.80 -21.91 -10.77
C ALA A 336 8.30 -21.83 -11.10
N LYS A 337 8.64 -21.08 -12.15
CA LYS A 337 10.00 -21.00 -12.69
C LYS A 337 10.89 -20.00 -11.94
N THR A 338 10.29 -19.04 -11.22
CA THR A 338 11.00 -17.95 -10.54
C THR A 338 10.81 -18.01 -9.02
N GLN A 339 11.76 -17.43 -8.28
CA GLN A 339 11.71 -17.35 -6.81
C GLN A 339 10.45 -16.61 -6.31
N GLU A 340 10.06 -15.54 -7.01
CA GLU A 340 8.81 -14.82 -6.76
C GLU A 340 7.61 -15.74 -6.86
N GLU A 341 7.35 -16.29 -8.04
CA GLU A 341 6.17 -17.09 -8.30
C GLU A 341 6.12 -18.35 -7.41
N SER A 342 7.26 -18.98 -7.09
CA SER A 342 7.30 -20.14 -6.18
C SER A 342 6.88 -19.78 -4.76
N ILE A 343 7.29 -18.61 -4.25
CA ILE A 343 6.90 -18.18 -2.90
C ILE A 343 5.43 -17.77 -2.88
N ILE A 344 4.94 -17.06 -3.91
CA ILE A 344 3.52 -16.67 -3.98
C ILE A 344 2.60 -17.88 -4.19
N ALA A 345 3.00 -18.83 -5.02
CA ALA A 345 2.28 -20.10 -5.16
C ALA A 345 2.23 -20.85 -3.81
N ASN A 346 3.34 -20.92 -3.08
CA ASN A 346 3.37 -21.52 -1.74
C ASN A 346 2.41 -20.80 -0.77
N VAL A 347 2.46 -19.47 -0.70
CA VAL A 347 1.61 -18.68 0.22
C VAL A 347 0.12 -18.87 -0.10
N LEU A 348 -0.26 -18.77 -1.37
CA LEU A 348 -1.65 -18.93 -1.81
C LEU A 348 -2.17 -20.35 -1.52
N MET A 349 -1.41 -21.38 -1.88
CA MET A 349 -1.76 -22.78 -1.58
C MET A 349 -1.80 -23.08 -0.07
N THR A 350 -0.94 -22.44 0.73
CA THR A 350 -0.90 -22.62 2.20
C THR A 350 -2.05 -21.92 2.90
N GLN A 351 -2.45 -20.73 2.45
CA GLN A 351 -3.54 -19.94 3.06
C GLN A 351 -4.93 -20.38 2.59
N PHE A 352 -5.06 -20.79 1.33
CA PHE A 352 -6.36 -20.93 0.66
C PHE A 352 -6.56 -22.28 -0.06
N GLY A 353 -5.55 -23.16 -0.07
CA GLY A 353 -5.63 -24.47 -0.71
C GLY A 353 -5.75 -24.35 -2.24
N ASN A 354 -6.77 -24.99 -2.81
CA ASN A 354 -7.05 -24.93 -4.25
C ASN A 354 -8.13 -23.87 -4.61
N ASP A 355 -8.48 -22.97 -3.68
CA ASP A 355 -9.55 -21.97 -3.87
C ASP A 355 -9.07 -20.79 -4.74
N LYS A 356 -9.21 -20.98 -6.07
CA LYS A 356 -8.85 -19.96 -7.09
C LYS A 356 -9.57 -18.63 -6.88
N SER A 357 -10.76 -18.62 -6.28
CA SER A 357 -11.51 -17.39 -6.00
C SER A 357 -10.80 -16.58 -4.92
N LYS A 358 -10.41 -17.25 -3.82
CA LYS A 358 -9.59 -16.63 -2.75
C LYS A 358 -8.20 -16.24 -3.23
N HIS A 359 -7.57 -17.05 -4.10
CA HIS A 359 -6.29 -16.66 -4.74
C HIS A 359 -6.41 -15.34 -5.48
N LYS A 360 -7.44 -15.23 -6.34
CA LYS A 360 -7.69 -14.00 -7.09
C LYS A 360 -8.01 -12.83 -6.17
N GLN A 361 -8.87 -13.03 -5.17
CA GLN A 361 -9.24 -11.99 -4.20
C GLN A 361 -8.01 -11.45 -3.44
N PHE A 362 -7.12 -12.35 -3.00
CA PHE A 362 -5.86 -11.98 -2.35
C PHE A 362 -4.96 -11.16 -3.28
N ILE A 363 -4.71 -11.64 -4.51
CA ILE A 363 -3.86 -10.93 -5.48
C ILE A 363 -4.45 -9.55 -5.82
N ASP A 364 -5.74 -9.50 -6.17
CA ASP A 364 -6.44 -8.27 -6.55
C ASP A 364 -6.38 -7.24 -5.41
N ALA A 365 -6.61 -7.64 -4.16
CA ALA A 365 -6.65 -6.71 -3.04
C ALA A 365 -5.25 -6.30 -2.53
N SER A 366 -4.25 -7.16 -2.67
CA SER A 366 -2.88 -6.87 -2.22
C SER A 366 -2.08 -6.02 -3.21
N PHE A 367 -2.18 -6.26 -4.52
CA PHE A 367 -1.27 -5.68 -5.52
C PHE A 367 -1.92 -4.78 -6.59
N LYS A 368 -3.21 -4.94 -6.90
CA LYS A 368 -3.85 -4.28 -8.04
C LYS A 368 -3.82 -2.75 -7.88
N GLY A 369 -3.24 -2.06 -8.87
CA GLY A 369 -3.09 -0.60 -8.84
C GLY A 369 -2.10 -0.08 -7.78
N VAL A 370 -1.25 -0.96 -7.22
CA VAL A 370 -0.21 -0.64 -6.22
C VAL A 370 1.19 -0.89 -6.79
N TRP A 371 1.32 -1.94 -7.61
CA TRP A 371 2.56 -2.39 -8.23
C TRP A 371 2.28 -2.78 -9.69
N GLY A 372 3.22 -2.51 -10.60
CA GLY A 372 3.24 -3.06 -11.95
C GLY A 372 2.92 -2.03 -13.03
N MET A 373 2.83 -2.45 -14.30
CA MET A 373 2.59 -1.53 -15.42
C MET A 373 1.20 -0.87 -15.35
N VAL A 374 1.12 0.44 -15.61
CA VAL A 374 -0.13 1.22 -15.51
C VAL A 374 -1.26 0.78 -16.46
N ASP A 375 -0.88 0.19 -17.59
CA ASP A 375 -1.72 -0.31 -18.68
C ASP A 375 -1.71 -1.85 -18.75
N GLY A 376 -1.26 -2.51 -17.68
CA GLY A 376 -1.27 -3.98 -17.55
C GLY A 376 -0.14 -4.71 -18.28
N PRO A 377 -0.13 -6.05 -18.16
CA PRO A 377 1.01 -6.88 -18.59
C PRO A 377 1.23 -6.91 -20.11
N THR A 378 0.17 -6.66 -20.89
CA THR A 378 0.15 -6.72 -22.37
C THR A 378 0.24 -5.36 -23.06
N GLY A 379 0.23 -4.26 -22.29
CA GLY A 379 0.33 -2.90 -22.80
C GLY A 379 1.70 -2.50 -23.37
N HIS A 380 1.90 -1.20 -23.57
CA HIS A 380 3.07 -0.64 -24.24
C HIS A 380 3.83 0.40 -23.41
N SER A 381 3.22 0.96 -22.35
CA SER A 381 3.83 1.99 -21.50
C SER A 381 5.09 1.48 -20.81
N THR A 382 6.09 2.32 -20.55
CA THR A 382 7.21 2.03 -19.64
C THR A 382 6.89 2.43 -18.20
N MET A 383 5.77 3.12 -17.98
CA MET A 383 5.37 3.65 -16.67
C MET A 383 4.73 2.57 -15.81
N THR A 384 5.11 2.55 -14.53
CA THR A 384 4.53 1.70 -13.49
C THR A 384 3.55 2.46 -12.60
N HIS A 385 2.69 1.76 -11.85
CA HIS A 385 1.77 2.35 -10.87
C HIS A 385 2.49 3.15 -9.78
N GLN A 386 3.78 2.87 -9.57
CA GLN A 386 4.71 3.61 -8.74
C GLN A 386 5.02 5.03 -9.25
N GLY A 387 4.64 5.36 -10.50
CA GLY A 387 5.03 6.60 -11.18
C GLY A 387 6.48 6.59 -11.66
N ILE A 388 7.04 5.39 -11.88
CA ILE A 388 8.44 5.19 -12.25
C ILE A 388 8.54 4.56 -13.63
N ASP A 389 9.29 5.19 -14.52
CA ASP A 389 9.80 4.58 -15.75
C ASP A 389 11.14 3.91 -15.44
N PHE A 390 11.10 2.62 -15.13
CA PHE A 390 12.32 1.86 -14.81
C PHE A 390 13.25 1.68 -16.00
N ARG A 391 12.75 1.78 -17.24
CA ARG A 391 13.57 1.60 -18.44
C ARG A 391 14.54 2.75 -18.64
N HIS A 392 14.05 3.97 -18.46
CA HIS A 392 14.82 5.21 -18.68
C HIS A 392 15.33 5.85 -17.38
N ALA A 393 15.13 5.24 -16.21
CA ALA A 393 15.64 5.74 -14.93
C ALA A 393 17.18 5.81 -14.92
N THR A 394 17.73 7.02 -14.74
CA THR A 394 19.17 7.29 -14.71
C THR A 394 19.76 7.48 -13.30
N ASP A 395 18.89 7.49 -12.28
CA ASP A 395 19.20 7.58 -10.85
C ASP A 395 18.77 6.29 -10.13
N ALA A 396 19.63 5.77 -9.25
CA ALA A 396 19.38 4.59 -8.45
C ALA A 396 18.25 4.81 -7.42
N SER A 397 17.95 6.07 -7.06
CA SER A 397 16.84 6.43 -6.18
C SER A 397 15.47 5.97 -6.69
N ALA A 398 15.32 5.74 -8.01
CA ALA A 398 14.13 5.10 -8.60
C ALA A 398 13.84 3.71 -8.01
N TYR A 399 14.85 3.00 -7.49
CA TYR A 399 14.70 1.70 -6.84
C TYR A 399 14.50 1.78 -5.32
N ASN A 400 14.41 2.98 -4.73
CA ASN A 400 14.28 3.20 -3.27
C ASN A 400 12.86 2.94 -2.72
N GLN A 401 12.09 2.02 -3.30
CA GLN A 401 10.77 1.62 -2.79
C GLN A 401 10.76 0.14 -2.41
N ALA A 402 9.93 -0.25 -1.45
CA ALA A 402 9.68 -1.65 -1.08
C ALA A 402 8.22 -1.82 -0.62
N TYR A 403 7.70 -3.05 -0.71
CA TYR A 403 6.28 -3.32 -0.47
C TYR A 403 6.13 -4.46 0.52
N ALA A 404 5.53 -4.17 1.68
CA ALA A 404 5.28 -5.16 2.70
C ALA A 404 3.86 -5.74 2.58
N LEU A 405 3.77 -7.06 2.70
CA LEU A 405 2.52 -7.79 2.89
C LEU A 405 2.66 -8.65 4.14
N ASN A 406 1.98 -8.25 5.22
CA ASN A 406 2.09 -8.87 6.53
C ASN A 406 1.16 -10.09 6.65
N LYS A 407 1.44 -10.93 7.66
CA LYS A 407 0.61 -12.09 8.05
C LYS A 407 0.37 -13.13 6.94
N CYS A 408 1.27 -13.20 5.96
CA CYS A 408 1.28 -14.28 4.99
C CYS A 408 1.64 -15.59 5.69
N GLN A 409 1.06 -16.70 5.26
CA GLN A 409 1.40 -18.03 5.77
C GLN A 409 2.26 -18.74 4.72
N LEU A 410 3.51 -19.02 5.06
CA LEU A 410 4.46 -19.70 4.19
C LEU A 410 4.62 -21.15 4.67
N GLY A 411 4.22 -22.10 3.82
CA GLY A 411 4.22 -23.52 4.13
C GLY A 411 5.59 -24.17 3.93
N VAL A 412 5.87 -25.19 4.72
CA VAL A 412 7.07 -26.02 4.57
C VAL A 412 6.90 -26.95 3.37
N THR A 413 7.97 -27.19 2.61
CA THR A 413 7.95 -28.06 1.43
C THR A 413 8.97 -29.19 1.52
N THR A 414 8.58 -30.37 1.05
CA THR A 414 9.52 -31.45 0.69
C THR A 414 9.86 -31.40 -0.79
N GLY A 415 10.97 -32.02 -1.19
CA GLY A 415 11.42 -32.10 -2.59
C GLY A 415 12.20 -30.88 -3.08
N THR A 416 12.80 -31.03 -4.27
CA THR A 416 13.55 -29.98 -4.99
C THR A 416 12.87 -29.65 -6.32
N GLY A 417 13.20 -28.48 -6.88
CA GLY A 417 12.76 -28.08 -8.22
C GLY A 417 11.25 -28.18 -8.44
N THR A 418 10.85 -29.00 -9.41
CA THR A 418 9.45 -29.24 -9.81
C THR A 418 8.74 -30.34 -9.02
N ASN A 419 9.38 -30.93 -8.01
CA ASN A 419 8.82 -32.02 -7.21
C ASN A 419 8.42 -31.51 -5.81
N LYS A 420 8.18 -30.20 -5.66
CA LYS A 420 7.85 -29.60 -4.37
C LYS A 420 6.42 -29.93 -3.96
N THR A 421 6.28 -30.40 -2.72
CA THR A 421 4.98 -30.70 -2.08
C THR A 421 4.90 -29.98 -0.74
N LEU A 422 3.77 -29.35 -0.43
CA LEU A 422 3.53 -28.76 0.90
C LEU A 422 3.38 -29.86 1.95
N ILE A 423 3.99 -29.68 3.12
CA ILE A 423 3.76 -30.52 4.29
C ILE A 423 2.46 -30.05 4.98
N PRO A 424 1.40 -30.87 5.07
CA PRO A 424 0.14 -30.45 5.68
C PRO A 424 0.33 -29.97 7.12
N GLY A 425 -0.32 -28.86 7.47
CA GLY A 425 -0.30 -28.26 8.81
C GLY A 425 0.96 -27.45 9.16
N GLN A 426 2.09 -27.63 8.45
CA GLN A 426 3.32 -26.88 8.71
C GLN A 426 3.32 -25.54 7.96
N LYS A 427 2.91 -24.48 8.66
CA LYS A 427 2.82 -23.11 8.14
C LYS A 427 3.49 -22.12 9.10
N ASN A 428 4.13 -21.11 8.52
CA ASN A 428 4.93 -20.12 9.22
C ASN A 428 4.37 -18.73 8.91
N GLU A 429 4.10 -17.90 9.93
CA GLU A 429 3.71 -16.51 9.69
C GLU A 429 4.93 -15.67 9.30
N VAL A 430 4.83 -14.98 8.16
CA VAL A 430 5.89 -14.15 7.59
C VAL A 430 5.36 -12.80 7.10
N THR A 431 6.28 -11.84 7.04
CA THR A 431 6.11 -10.62 6.23
C THR A 431 6.76 -10.85 4.88
N LEU A 432 6.03 -10.75 3.77
CA LEU A 432 6.63 -10.72 2.44
C LEU A 432 7.07 -9.29 2.13
N ILE A 433 8.32 -9.12 1.70
CA ILE A 433 8.87 -7.83 1.26
C ILE A 433 9.19 -7.95 -0.23
N PHE A 434 8.32 -7.39 -1.06
CA PHE A 434 8.53 -7.37 -2.50
C PHE A 434 9.55 -6.29 -2.83
N ALA A 435 10.63 -6.73 -3.46
CA ALA A 435 11.74 -5.93 -3.90
C ALA A 435 11.78 -5.95 -5.43
N ASP A 436 11.46 -4.82 -6.08
CA ASP A 436 11.53 -4.72 -7.54
C ASP A 436 12.95 -5.09 -8.00
N SER A 437 13.09 -6.18 -8.74
CA SER A 437 14.38 -6.56 -9.29
C SER A 437 14.81 -5.52 -10.30
N ILE A 438 16.07 -5.11 -10.21
CA ILE A 438 16.70 -4.27 -11.23
C ILE A 438 16.86 -5.19 -12.45
N ASN A 439 15.93 -5.11 -13.41
CA ASN A 439 16.12 -5.78 -14.69
C ASN A 439 17.11 -4.96 -15.51
N ALA A 440 18.21 -5.58 -15.89
CA ALA A 440 19.18 -5.00 -16.80
C ALA A 440 19.50 -5.94 -17.98
N ASN A 441 18.88 -7.12 -18.04
CA ASN A 441 19.15 -8.10 -19.07
C ASN A 441 18.29 -7.79 -20.32
N PRO A 442 18.89 -7.38 -21.45
CA PRO A 442 18.15 -7.06 -22.67
C PRO A 442 17.66 -8.31 -23.42
N SER A 443 18.05 -9.51 -22.97
CA SER A 443 17.77 -10.78 -23.64
C SER A 443 16.62 -11.58 -23.00
N ILE A 444 15.84 -10.99 -22.08
CA ILE A 444 14.70 -11.66 -21.41
C ILE A 444 13.36 -10.96 -21.63
N GLY A 445 12.33 -11.77 -21.84
CA GLY A 445 10.97 -11.30 -22.10
C GLY A 445 10.67 -11.11 -23.58
N THR A 446 9.44 -10.65 -23.85
CA THR A 446 8.96 -10.31 -25.19
C THR A 446 8.96 -8.78 -25.37
N PRO A 447 8.94 -8.25 -26.61
CA PRO A 447 8.99 -6.80 -26.85
C PRO A 447 7.93 -5.96 -26.12
N THR A 448 6.73 -6.52 -25.92
CA THR A 448 5.62 -5.91 -25.16
C THR A 448 5.50 -6.44 -23.72
N GLY A 449 6.35 -7.39 -23.34
CA GLY A 449 6.32 -8.01 -22.02
C GLY A 449 6.87 -7.08 -20.94
N THR A 450 6.33 -7.21 -19.73
CA THR A 450 6.69 -6.37 -18.58
C THR A 450 8.18 -6.36 -18.28
N MET A 451 8.88 -7.49 -18.42
CA MET A 451 10.34 -7.56 -18.25
C MET A 451 11.08 -6.62 -19.21
N GLN A 452 10.76 -6.64 -20.51
CA GLN A 452 11.42 -5.77 -21.49
C GLN A 452 11.06 -4.29 -21.27
N ARG A 453 9.83 -4.02 -20.82
CA ARG A 453 9.33 -2.67 -20.51
C ARG A 453 9.91 -2.08 -19.21
N THR A 454 10.48 -2.91 -18.33
CA THR A 454 11.21 -2.49 -17.11
C THR A 454 12.71 -2.75 -17.16
N MET A 455 13.24 -3.22 -18.29
CA MET A 455 14.68 -3.39 -18.53
C MET A 455 15.36 -2.03 -18.59
N ASN A 456 16.22 -1.73 -17.62
CA ASN A 456 16.90 -0.45 -17.49
C ASN A 456 18.13 -0.37 -18.41
N GLU A 457 18.08 0.57 -19.36
CA GLU A 457 19.08 0.69 -20.43
C GLU A 457 20.44 1.18 -19.92
N LYS A 458 20.44 2.06 -18.91
CA LYS A 458 21.68 2.53 -18.27
C LYS A 458 22.33 1.40 -17.48
N ALA A 459 21.56 0.71 -16.63
CA ALA A 459 22.03 -0.42 -15.85
C ALA A 459 22.67 -1.44 -16.77
N SER A 460 21.95 -1.89 -17.81
CA SER A 460 22.42 -2.86 -18.81
C SER A 460 23.84 -2.58 -19.34
N ASN A 461 24.27 -1.32 -19.38
CA ASN A 461 25.57 -0.90 -19.88
C ASN A 461 26.57 -0.47 -18.78
N ASP A 462 26.10 -0.05 -17.61
CA ASP A 462 26.90 0.43 -16.48
C ASP A 462 26.70 -0.46 -15.23
N TYR A 463 27.70 -1.30 -14.95
CA TYR A 463 27.67 -2.19 -13.78
C TYR A 463 27.68 -1.45 -12.44
N GLN A 464 28.29 -0.26 -12.35
CA GLN A 464 28.31 0.51 -11.10
C GLN A 464 26.94 1.12 -10.83
N PHE A 465 26.27 1.63 -11.87
CA PHE A 465 24.88 2.05 -11.75
C PHE A 465 23.96 0.88 -11.37
N PHE A 466 24.07 -0.27 -12.04
CA PHE A 466 23.32 -1.48 -11.67
C PHE A 466 23.54 -1.88 -10.20
N ARG A 467 24.80 -1.88 -9.76
CA ARG A 467 25.20 -2.18 -8.37
C ARG A 467 24.57 -1.22 -7.36
N GLU A 468 24.60 0.09 -7.61
CA GLU A 468 23.99 1.07 -6.69
C GLU A 468 22.44 1.02 -6.73
N CYS A 469 21.82 0.63 -7.84
CA CYS A 469 20.40 0.28 -7.87
C CYS A 469 20.08 -0.94 -6.97
N VAL A 470 20.89 -2.00 -7.04
CA VAL A 470 20.77 -3.19 -6.16
C VAL A 470 20.94 -2.78 -4.69
N LYS A 471 21.97 -1.99 -4.34
CA LYS A 471 22.16 -1.47 -2.98
C LYS A 471 20.96 -0.64 -2.52
N THR A 472 20.45 0.24 -3.37
CA THR A 472 19.30 1.10 -3.04
C THR A 472 18.02 0.30 -2.79
N LYS A 473 17.78 -0.77 -3.55
CA LYS A 473 16.66 -1.68 -3.29
C LYS A 473 16.85 -2.52 -2.02
N LEU A 474 18.07 -3.00 -1.75
CA LEU A 474 18.39 -3.72 -0.51
C LEU A 474 18.17 -2.84 0.71
N ARG A 475 18.58 -1.56 0.66
CA ARG A 475 18.27 -0.55 1.70
C ARG A 475 16.76 -0.47 1.93
N SER A 476 15.98 -0.06 0.92
CA SER A 476 14.53 0.14 1.09
C SER A 476 13.80 -1.12 1.58
N SER A 477 14.24 -2.31 1.17
CA SER A 477 13.64 -3.58 1.57
C SER A 477 13.98 -3.98 2.99
N LEU A 478 15.23 -3.78 3.44
CA LEU A 478 15.63 -4.01 4.83
C LEU A 478 15.04 -2.94 5.77
N ASP A 479 15.00 -1.68 5.34
CA ASP A 479 14.33 -0.60 6.07
C ASP A 479 12.84 -0.95 6.31
N ALA A 480 12.15 -1.51 5.29
CA ALA A 480 10.78 -2.00 5.41
C ALA A 480 10.66 -3.22 6.35
N MET A 481 11.63 -4.15 6.37
CA MET A 481 11.65 -5.25 7.33
C MET A 481 11.70 -4.75 8.77
N VAL A 482 12.55 -3.75 9.06
CA VAL A 482 12.65 -3.11 10.38
C VAL A 482 11.36 -2.38 10.74
N ALA A 483 10.76 -1.66 9.78
CA ALA A 483 9.52 -0.91 9.99
C ALA A 483 8.30 -1.78 10.33
N GLU A 484 8.24 -3.01 9.81
CA GLU A 484 7.23 -4.02 10.20
C GLU A 484 7.61 -4.78 11.48
N GLY A 485 8.79 -4.51 12.06
CA GLY A 485 9.33 -5.14 13.27
C GLY A 485 9.74 -6.61 13.08
N ASN A 486 10.22 -6.97 11.89
CA ASN A 486 10.79 -8.30 11.65
C ASN A 486 12.15 -8.39 12.34
N THR A 487 12.34 -9.43 13.16
CA THR A 487 13.60 -9.66 13.88
C THR A 487 14.60 -10.48 13.05
N HIS A 488 14.14 -11.17 12.01
CA HIS A 488 14.95 -11.99 11.13
C HIS A 488 14.72 -11.59 9.66
N ALA A 489 15.80 -11.35 8.92
CA ALA A 489 15.76 -10.95 7.52
C ALA A 489 16.19 -12.10 6.60
N ILE A 490 15.28 -12.61 5.77
CA ILE A 490 15.54 -13.66 4.78
C ILE A 490 15.74 -12.98 3.42
N VAL A 491 17.00 -12.81 3.02
CA VAL A 491 17.43 -11.93 1.91
C VAL A 491 17.68 -12.76 0.65
N GLY A 492 16.81 -12.61 -0.35
CA GLY A 492 17.02 -13.20 -1.67
C GLY A 492 18.19 -12.55 -2.41
N ARG A 493 18.85 -13.31 -3.30
CA ARG A 493 19.94 -12.82 -4.19
C ARG A 493 19.37 -11.93 -5.30
N LEU A 494 18.99 -10.70 -4.92
CA LEU A 494 18.33 -9.70 -5.77
C LEU A 494 19.10 -9.47 -7.08
N SER A 495 18.38 -9.51 -8.20
CA SER A 495 18.92 -9.36 -9.57
C SER A 495 20.08 -10.27 -9.96
N CYS A 496 20.43 -11.29 -9.17
CA CYS A 496 21.56 -12.19 -9.47
C CYS A 496 21.21 -13.30 -10.50
N GLY A 497 19.91 -13.51 -10.76
CA GLY A 497 19.39 -14.53 -11.68
C GLY A 497 19.17 -14.00 -13.10
N ILE A 498 17.98 -14.24 -13.65
CA ILE A 498 17.64 -13.88 -15.05
C ILE A 498 17.80 -12.38 -15.36
N TYR A 499 17.59 -11.52 -14.36
CA TYR A 499 17.61 -10.05 -14.49
C TYR A 499 19.00 -9.44 -14.71
N ALA A 500 20.08 -10.20 -14.49
CA ALA A 500 21.43 -9.80 -14.89
C ALA A 500 21.74 -10.26 -16.33
N PRO A 501 22.33 -9.40 -17.19
CA PRO A 501 23.07 -9.81 -18.38
C PRO A 501 24.09 -10.89 -18.10
N ASP A 502 24.36 -11.76 -19.07
CA ASP A 502 25.36 -12.82 -18.93
C ASP A 502 26.78 -12.28 -18.73
N LYS A 503 27.08 -11.09 -19.30
CA LYS A 503 28.32 -10.34 -19.05
C LYS A 503 28.56 -9.93 -17.58
N TRP A 504 27.56 -10.06 -16.70
CA TRP A 504 27.73 -9.89 -15.25
C TRP A 504 27.47 -11.15 -14.42
N LYS A 505 27.26 -12.29 -15.07
CA LYS A 505 27.23 -13.61 -14.41
C LYS A 505 28.61 -14.27 -14.45
N GLN A 506 29.53 -13.73 -15.24
CA GLN A 506 30.84 -14.30 -15.57
C GLN A 506 31.92 -13.22 -15.59
N GLY A 507 33.20 -13.61 -15.55
CA GLY A 507 34.32 -12.65 -15.63
C GLY A 507 34.53 -11.82 -14.36
N PRO A 508 35.15 -10.62 -14.48
CA PRO A 508 35.54 -9.78 -13.34
C PRO A 508 34.38 -9.02 -12.69
N THR A 509 33.38 -8.61 -13.48
CA THR A 509 32.10 -8.09 -12.96
C THR A 509 31.15 -9.25 -12.77
N ASN A 510 30.95 -9.70 -11.53
CA ASN A 510 30.11 -10.87 -11.29
C ASN A 510 29.15 -10.64 -10.11
N ILE A 511 27.89 -10.32 -10.43
CA ILE A 511 26.91 -9.97 -9.40
C ILE A 511 26.68 -11.09 -8.39
N ASN A 512 26.80 -12.37 -8.78
CA ASN A 512 26.66 -13.48 -7.84
C ASN A 512 27.82 -13.57 -6.83
N LYS A 513 29.04 -13.19 -7.24
CA LYS A 513 30.21 -13.11 -6.34
C LYS A 513 30.24 -11.82 -5.53
N ASP A 514 29.72 -10.73 -6.08
CA ASP A 514 29.71 -9.41 -5.43
C ASP A 514 28.51 -9.21 -4.50
N PHE A 515 27.42 -9.97 -4.65
CA PHE A 515 26.19 -9.83 -3.86
C PHE A 515 26.46 -9.84 -2.35
N ASP A 516 27.31 -10.75 -1.89
CA ASP A 516 27.64 -10.92 -0.47
C ASP A 516 28.40 -9.69 0.07
N LYS A 517 29.26 -9.06 -0.75
CA LYS A 517 29.93 -7.79 -0.41
C LYS A 517 28.97 -6.60 -0.46
N ILE A 518 28.07 -6.59 -1.45
CA ILE A 518 27.02 -5.56 -1.62
C ILE A 518 26.07 -5.58 -0.42
N LEU A 519 25.66 -6.76 0.04
CA LEU A 519 24.86 -6.93 1.25
C LEU A 519 25.64 -6.53 2.50
N ALA A 520 26.93 -6.89 2.60
CA ALA A 520 27.80 -6.46 3.69
C ALA A 520 27.89 -4.92 3.80
N GLU A 521 28.09 -4.22 2.69
CA GLU A 521 28.08 -2.75 2.63
C GLU A 521 26.77 -2.19 3.18
N VAL A 522 25.62 -2.65 2.66
CA VAL A 522 24.30 -2.16 3.08
C VAL A 522 24.01 -2.46 4.55
N LEU A 523 24.43 -3.61 5.07
CA LEU A 523 24.23 -3.96 6.48
C LEU A 523 25.14 -3.16 7.43
N ASN A 524 26.30 -2.70 6.98
CA ASN A 524 27.24 -1.89 7.77
C ASN A 524 26.96 -0.38 7.73
N GLU A 525 26.04 0.10 6.88
CA GLU A 525 25.62 1.51 6.87
C GLU A 525 25.03 1.91 8.24
N GLN A 526 25.51 3.04 8.78
CA GLN A 526 24.94 3.66 9.99
C GLN A 526 23.58 4.28 9.66
N VAL A 527 22.55 3.91 10.42
CA VAL A 527 21.15 4.32 10.19
C VAL A 527 20.40 4.65 11.48
N GLY A 528 20.89 4.17 12.62
CA GLY A 528 20.30 4.43 13.93
C GLY A 528 20.68 5.80 14.50
N PRO A 529 19.88 6.32 15.45
CA PRO A 529 20.08 7.65 16.04
C PRO A 529 21.38 7.77 16.87
N SER A 530 21.97 6.66 17.30
CA SER A 530 23.23 6.58 18.04
C SER A 530 24.41 6.11 17.16
N GLY A 531 24.22 6.05 15.84
CA GLY A 531 25.20 5.51 14.88
C GLY A 531 25.14 3.99 14.70
N GLU A 532 24.06 3.34 15.13
CA GLU A 532 23.87 1.89 14.96
C GLU A 532 23.81 1.51 13.48
N THR A 533 24.43 0.38 13.12
CA THR A 533 24.41 -0.12 11.75
C THR A 533 23.06 -0.75 11.42
N ARG A 534 22.70 -0.82 10.14
CA ARG A 534 21.46 -1.49 9.71
C ARG A 534 21.40 -2.95 10.18
N ARG A 535 22.55 -3.63 10.29
CA ARG A 535 22.68 -4.99 10.86
C ARG A 535 22.15 -5.08 12.30
N SER A 536 22.33 -4.05 13.11
CA SER A 536 21.94 -4.04 14.52
C SER A 536 20.44 -4.17 14.73
N TYR A 537 19.60 -3.96 13.72
CA TYR A 537 18.14 -4.05 13.82
C TYR A 537 17.58 -5.45 13.51
N PHE A 538 18.45 -6.44 13.31
CA PHE A 538 18.07 -7.85 13.14
C PHE A 538 18.82 -8.73 14.14
N GLN A 539 18.19 -9.81 14.61
CA GLN A 539 18.88 -10.88 15.31
C GLN A 539 19.76 -11.65 14.31
N GLN A 540 19.16 -12.04 13.19
CA GLN A 540 19.80 -12.84 12.14
C GLN A 540 19.47 -12.28 10.75
N VAL A 541 20.45 -12.34 9.84
CA VAL A 541 20.26 -12.06 8.41
C VAL A 541 20.73 -13.29 7.65
N VAL A 542 19.85 -13.86 6.83
CA VAL A 542 20.06 -15.16 6.18
C VAL A 542 19.82 -15.05 4.68
N ILE A 543 20.78 -15.52 3.88
CA ILE A 543 20.60 -15.78 2.45
C ILE A 543 20.12 -17.23 2.30
N PRO A 544 18.88 -17.51 1.86
CA PRO A 544 18.44 -18.88 1.61
C PRO A 544 19.10 -19.40 0.34
N HIS A 545 19.73 -20.57 0.42
CA HIS A 545 20.29 -21.29 -0.71
C HIS A 545 19.49 -22.57 -0.97
N ILE A 546 19.06 -22.79 -2.22
CA ILE A 546 18.44 -24.07 -2.60
C ILE A 546 19.57 -25.02 -2.96
N SER A 547 19.88 -25.96 -2.06
CA SER A 547 20.76 -27.09 -2.36
C SER A 547 20.15 -27.90 -3.50
N LYS A 548 20.98 -28.26 -4.49
CA LYS A 548 20.59 -29.11 -5.63
C LYS A 548 20.30 -30.54 -5.18
#